data_AF-A0A3D2F653-F1
#
_entry.id   AF-A0A3D2F653-F1
#
_cell.length_a   1.000
_cell.length_b   1.000
_cell.length_c   1.000
_cell.angle_alpha   90.00
_cell.angle_beta   90.00
_cell.angle_gamma   90.00
#
_symmetry.space_group_name_H-M   'P 1'
#
loop_
_entity.id
_entity.type
_entity.pdbx_description
1 polymer ?
#
loop_
_entity_poly.entity_id
_entity_poly.type
_entity_poly.pdbx_seq_one_letter_code
_entity_poly.pdbx_strand_id
1 'polypeptide(L)' 'MTKITFIGAGSTIFMKNIVGDALLTPALANSHFALMDIDA' A
#
# COMPACT_ATOMS: atom_id res chain seq x y z
N MET A 1 13.97 4.43 -7.65
CA MET A 1 12.74 4.69 -6.87
C MET A 1 12.04 3.36 -6.67
N THR A 2 11.77 2.96 -5.42
CA THR A 2 11.12 1.68 -5.12
C THR A 2 9.63 1.81 -5.42
N LYS A 3 9.07 0.87 -6.20
CA LYS A 3 7.62 0.81 -6.46
C LYS A 3 7.04 -0.40 -5.72
N ILE A 4 6.01 -0.15 -4.91
CA ILE A 4 5.32 -1.15 -4.10
C ILE A 4 3.86 -1.17 -4.56
N THR A 5 3.37 -2.33 -4.95
CA THR A 5 1.97 -2.48 -5.40
C THR A 5 1.22 -3.41 -4.45
N PHE A 6 0.09 -2.94 -3.93
CA PHE A 6 -0.83 -3.74 -3.14
C PHE A 6 -1.95 -4.25 -4.04
N ILE A 7 -2.01 -5.56 -4.26
CA ILE A 7 -3.04 -6.25 -5.05
C ILE A 7 -4.12 -6.74 -4.09
N GLY A 8 -5.39 -6.44 -4.39
CA GLY A 8 -6.52 -6.67 -3.48
C GLY A 8 -6.79 -5.46 -2.57
N ALA A 9 -6.70 -4.25 -3.12
CA ALA A 9 -6.87 -2.99 -2.37
C ALA A 9 -8.27 -2.78 -1.76
N GLY A 10 -9.27 -3.57 -2.15
CA GLY A 10 -10.60 -3.62 -1.55
C GLY A 10 -10.64 -4.28 -0.17
N SER A 11 -9.56 -4.96 0.25
CA SER A 11 -9.44 -5.54 1.60
C SER A 11 -9.23 -4.45 2.67
N THR A 12 -10.31 -3.78 3.08
CA THR A 12 -10.26 -2.57 3.91
C THR A 12 -9.51 -2.73 5.24
N ILE A 13 -9.67 -3.86 5.95
CA ILE A 13 -8.97 -4.12 7.22
C ILE A 13 -7.47 -4.33 6.98
N PHE A 14 -7.13 -5.18 6.00
CA PHE A 14 -5.74 -5.49 5.65
C PHE A 14 -5.01 -4.23 5.15
N MET A 15 -5.65 -3.50 4.24
CA MET A 15 -5.09 -2.30 3.64
C MET A 15 -4.87 -1.20 4.66
N LYS A 16 -5.81 -0.98 5.59
CA LYS A 16 -5.63 0.00 6.66
C LYS A 16 -4.40 -0.30 7.52
N ASN A 17 -4.21 -1.56 7.91
CA ASN A 17 -3.10 -1.94 8.78
C ASN A 17 -1.76 -1.89 8.03
N ILE A 18 -1.67 -2.57 6.88
CA ILE A 18 -0.41 -2.71 6.14
C ILE A 18 0.03 -1.42 5.46
N VAL A 19 -0.89 -0.67 4.83
CA VAL A 19 -0.55 0.62 4.23
C VAL A 19 -0.22 1.63 5.32
N GLY A 20 -0.92 1.59 6.47
CA GLY A 20 -0.60 2.41 7.63
C GLY A 20 0.86 2.23 8.07
N ASP A 21 1.29 0.99 8.27
CA ASP A 21 2.67 0.67 8.65
C ASP A 21 3.68 1.09 7.57
N ALA A 22 3.35 0.87 6.29
CA ALA A 22 4.21 1.25 5.17
C ALA A 22 4.42 2.77 5.09
N LEU A 23 3.37 3.56 5.31
CA LEU A 23 3.42 5.03 5.29
C LEU A 23 4.19 5.62 6.48
N LEU A 24 4.20 4.91 7.61
CA LEU A 24 4.93 5.33 8.82
C LEU A 24 6.37 4.82 8.87
N THR A 25 6.81 4.04 7.88
CA THR A 25 8.17 3.49 7.82
C THR A 25 9.12 4.46 7.09
N PRO A 26 10.12 5.06 7.76
CA PRO A 26 10.99 6.08 7.14
C PRO A 26 11.78 5.58 5.93
N ALA A 27 12.17 4.30 5.93
CA ALA A 27 12.86 3.67 4.80
C ALA A 27 12.02 3.63 3.52
N LEU A 28 10.69 3.76 3.64
CA LEU A 28 9.76 3.72 2.52
C LEU A 28 9.26 5.11 2.08
N ALA A 29 9.73 6.19 2.72
CA ALA A 29 9.21 7.55 2.49
C ALA A 29 9.24 8.02 1.02
N ASN A 30 10.20 7.52 0.22
CA ASN A 30 10.35 7.85 -1.19
C ASN A 30 9.83 6.75 -2.14
N SER A 31 9.05 5.81 -1.62
CA SER A 31 8.46 4.74 -2.42
C SER A 31 7.24 5.25 -3.18
N HIS A 32 7.02 4.71 -4.38
CA HIS A 32 5.77 4.90 -5.10
C HIS A 32 4.83 3.75 -4.78
N PHE A 33 3.68 4.06 -4.18
CA PHE A 33 2.65 3.08 -3.84
C PHE A 33 1.57 3.06 -4.92
N ALA A 34 1.26 1.86 -5.43
CA ALA A 34 0.14 1.63 -6.34
C ALA A 34 -0.86 0.68 -5.67
N LEU A 35 -2.15 0.99 -5.79
CA LEU A 35 -3.24 0.16 -5.31
C LEU A 35 -3.93 -0.46 -6.52
N MET A 36 -4.17 -1.76 -6.46
CA MET A 36 -4.86 -2.49 -7.52
C MET A 36 -5.94 -3.37 -6.90
N ASP A 37 -7.13 -3.29 -7.46
CA ASP A 37 -8.20 -4.26 -7.27
C ASP A 37 -8.91 -4.48 -8.61
N ILE A 38 -9.61 -5.60 -8.73
CA ILE A 38 -10.48 -5.89 -9.89
C ILE A 38 -11.89 -5.33 -9.67
N ASP A 39 -12.26 -5.05 -8.42
CA ASP A 39 -13.54 -4.45 -8.04
C ASP A 39 -13.36 -2.96 -7.70
N ALA A 40 -14.43 -2.18 -7.85
CA ALA A 40 -14.42 -0.71 -7.71
C ALA A 40 -14.54 -0.22 -6.26
#